data_AF-A0A2P2GTK9-F1
#
_entry.id   AF-A0A2P2GTK9-F1
#
_cell.length_a   1.000
_cell.length_b   1.000
_cell.length_c   1.000
_cell.angle_alpha   90.00
_cell.angle_beta   90.00
_cell.angle_gamma   90.00
#
_symmetry.space_group_name_H-M   'P 1'
#
loop_
_entity.id
_entity.type
_entity.pdbx_description
1 polymer ?
#
loop_
_entity_poly.entity_id
_entity_poly.type
_entity_poly.pdbx_seq_one_letter_code
_entity_poly.pdbx_strand_id
1 'polypeptide(L)'
;MSVEMWTAVSSGVVGVASAAAAAWSGRAARKTRRDHRRDDFTVVTDRMEKEIGRQAERLDELEETTTRQAARLEGAGVAITYLIDRVRGLTTWVRAAGLEPPAAAPIPERAREFIDNDV
;
A
#
# COMPACT_ATOMS: atom_id res chain seq x y z
N MET A 1 4.79 -11.14 2.56
CA MET A 1 5.91 -10.18 2.50
C MET A 1 5.84 -9.34 3.77
N SER A 2 6.78 -9.52 4.70
CA SER A 2 6.68 -9.04 6.08
C SER A 2 7.01 -7.54 6.22
N VAL A 3 6.36 -6.91 7.19
CA VAL A 3 6.51 -5.51 7.63
C VAL A 3 7.97 -5.13 7.93
N GLU A 4 8.79 -6.13 8.28
CA GLU A 4 10.22 -6.00 8.56
C GLU A 4 11.05 -5.51 7.35
N MET A 5 10.61 -5.80 6.12
CA MET A 5 11.33 -5.32 4.93
C MET A 5 11.12 -3.81 4.69
N TRP A 6 9.96 -3.27 5.10
CA TRP A 6 9.66 -1.83 4.97
C TRP A 6 10.36 -0.99 6.04
N THR A 7 10.56 -1.51 7.25
CA THR A 7 11.33 -0.85 8.31
C THR A 7 12.85 -0.89 8.06
N ALA A 8 13.35 -1.93 7.40
CA ALA A 8 14.76 -2.02 7.00
C ALA A 8 15.13 -1.02 5.88
N VAL A 9 14.24 -0.83 4.89
CA VAL A 9 14.48 0.15 3.81
C VAL A 9 14.41 1.59 4.32
N SER A 10 13.51 1.87 5.27
CA SER A 10 13.38 3.22 5.86
C SER A 10 14.53 3.58 6.81
N SER A 11 15.10 2.64 7.56
CA SER A 11 16.20 2.92 8.48
C SER A 11 17.57 3.10 7.79
N GLY A 12 17.84 2.36 6.70
CA GLY A 12 19.10 2.48 5.96
C GLY A 12 19.23 3.80 5.17
N VAL A 13 18.13 4.30 4.60
CA VAL A 13 18.13 5.51 3.76
C VAL A 13 18.30 6.79 4.61
N VAL A 14 17.75 6.82 5.82
CA VAL A 14 17.84 7.98 6.73
C VAL A 14 19.25 8.14 7.31
N GLY A 15 19.96 7.03 7.60
CA GLY A 15 21.31 7.06 8.18
C GLY A 15 22.40 7.53 7.21
N VAL A 16 22.31 7.16 5.93
CA VAL A 16 23.29 7.57 4.92
C VAL A 16 23.12 9.04 4.53
N ALA A 17 21.87 9.52 4.44
CA ALA A 17 21.57 10.91 4.13
C ALA A 17 22.09 11.89 5.21
N SER A 18 21.98 11.51 6.48
CA SER A 18 22.40 12.33 7.62
C SER A 18 23.92 12.40 7.80
N ALA A 19 24.64 11.30 7.56
CA ALA A 19 26.11 11.28 7.63
C ALA A 19 26.78 12.07 6.48
N ALA A 20 26.25 11.99 5.26
CA ALA A 20 26.77 12.74 4.12
C ALA A 20 26.56 14.27 4.28
N ALA A 21 25.43 14.67 4.84
CA ALA A 21 25.12 16.09 5.12
C ALA A 21 26.06 16.70 6.17
N ALA A 22 26.42 15.94 7.21
CA ALA A 22 27.32 16.40 8.28
C ALA A 22 28.77 16.58 7.80
N ALA A 23 29.27 15.69 6.94
CA ALA A 23 30.64 15.82 6.40
C ALA A 23 30.79 17.02 5.46
N TRP A 24 29.76 17.30 4.65
CA TRP A 24 29.75 18.42 3.71
C TRP A 24 29.64 19.79 4.42
N SER A 25 28.87 19.87 5.51
CA SER A 25 28.70 21.11 6.29
C SER A 25 29.98 21.53 7.02
N GLY A 26 30.83 20.59 7.44
CA GLY A 26 32.09 20.88 8.13
C GLY A 26 33.17 21.51 7.23
N ARG A 27 33.35 21.02 5.99
CA ARG A 27 34.38 21.52 5.06
C ARG A 27 34.01 22.85 4.41
N ALA A 28 32.72 23.12 4.36
CA ALA A 28 32.08 24.30 3.83
C ALA A 28 32.41 25.61 4.58
N ALA A 29 32.66 25.55 5.89
CA ALA A 29 32.60 26.73 6.76
C ALA A 29 33.81 27.69 6.72
N ARG A 30 34.94 27.35 6.06
CA ARG A 30 36.23 28.06 6.26
C ARG A 30 36.63 29.14 5.25
N LYS A 31 35.85 29.47 4.21
CA LYS A 31 36.24 30.54 3.27
C LYS A 31 35.01 31.36 2.85
N THR A 32 34.81 32.51 3.49
CA THR A 32 34.23 33.75 2.89
C THR A 32 32.93 33.68 2.06
N ARG A 33 32.10 32.65 2.21
CA ARG A 33 30.99 32.30 1.31
C ARG A 33 29.62 32.37 2.02
N ARG A 34 29.37 33.42 2.81
CA ARG A 34 28.28 33.44 3.80
C ARG A 34 26.95 34.01 3.27
N ASP A 35 26.97 34.91 2.29
CA ASP A 35 25.76 35.48 1.66
C ASP A 35 25.23 34.60 0.52
N HIS A 36 26.04 34.31 -0.50
CA HIS A 36 25.58 33.45 -1.63
C HIS A 36 25.08 32.07 -1.20
N ARG A 37 25.58 31.54 -0.08
CA ARG A 37 25.17 30.23 0.41
C ARG A 37 23.84 30.28 1.16
N ARG A 38 23.47 31.42 1.77
CA ARG A 38 22.14 31.58 2.36
C ARG A 38 21.07 31.58 1.29
N ASP A 39 21.32 32.24 0.16
CA ASP A 39 20.42 32.22 -1.00
C ASP A 39 20.32 30.82 -1.65
N ASP A 40 21.43 30.08 -1.72
CA ASP A 40 21.40 28.68 -2.19
C ASP A 40 20.59 27.77 -1.25
N PHE A 41 20.67 27.99 0.08
CA PHE A 41 19.89 27.21 1.04
C PHE A 41 18.40 27.55 1.00
N THR A 42 18.02 28.81 0.79
CA THR A 42 16.60 29.17 0.64
C THR A 42 16.02 28.58 -0.63
N VAL A 43 16.74 28.61 -1.76
CA VAL A 43 16.30 27.97 -3.02
C VAL A 43 16.13 26.45 -2.87
N VAL A 44 17.05 25.79 -2.15
CA VAL A 44 16.93 24.35 -1.86
C VAL A 44 15.74 24.08 -0.93
N THR A 45 15.53 24.92 0.08
CA THR A 45 14.43 24.76 1.04
C THR A 45 13.08 24.96 0.36
N ASP A 46 12.92 25.99 -0.46
CA ASP A 46 11.69 26.26 -1.23
C ASP A 46 11.40 25.11 -2.21
N ARG A 47 12.44 24.55 -2.84
CA ARG A 47 12.30 23.38 -3.70
C ARG A 47 11.87 22.15 -2.91
N MET A 48 12.49 21.91 -1.75
CA MET A 48 12.13 20.79 -0.86
C MET A 48 10.71 20.95 -0.34
N GLU A 49 10.30 22.14 0.09
CA GLU A 49 8.94 22.42 0.55
C GLU A 49 7.90 22.16 -0.57
N LYS A 50 8.21 22.59 -1.79
CA LYS A 50 7.37 22.31 -2.97
C LYS A 50 7.31 20.82 -3.33
N GLU A 51 8.40 20.08 -3.14
CA GLU A 51 8.42 18.63 -3.38
C GLU A 51 7.69 17.87 -2.27
N ILE A 52 7.83 18.30 -1.00
CA ILE A 52 7.08 17.78 0.15
C ILE A 52 5.59 18.00 -0.06
N GLY A 53 5.17 19.21 -0.48
CA GLY A 53 3.75 19.49 -0.77
C GLY A 53 3.18 18.59 -1.86
N ARG A 54 3.94 18.37 -2.96
CA ARG A 54 3.53 17.44 -4.03
C ARG A 54 3.49 15.98 -3.59
N GLN A 55 4.36 15.58 -2.67
CA GLN A 55 4.33 14.22 -2.10
C GLN A 55 3.16 14.05 -1.14
N ALA A 56 2.85 15.05 -0.32
CA ALA A 56 1.68 15.04 0.55
C ALA A 56 0.38 14.88 -0.25
N GLU A 57 0.20 15.68 -1.32
CA GLU A 57 -0.97 15.56 -2.21
C GLU A 57 -1.12 14.16 -2.82
N ARG A 58 -0.01 13.56 -3.29
CA ARG A 58 -0.03 12.18 -3.81
C ARG A 58 -0.32 11.14 -2.73
N LEU A 59 0.14 11.36 -1.50
CA LEU A 59 -0.15 10.48 -0.38
C LEU A 59 -1.63 10.54 -0.02
N ASP A 60 -2.23 11.73 0.00
CA ASP A 60 -3.66 11.92 0.25
C ASP A 60 -4.50 11.19 -0.81
N GLU A 61 -4.15 11.30 -2.09
CA GLU A 61 -4.81 10.57 -3.18
C GLU A 61 -4.68 9.04 -3.03
N LEU A 62 -3.49 8.56 -2.67
CA LEU A 62 -3.24 7.13 -2.46
C LEU A 62 -4.00 6.59 -1.24
N GLU A 63 -4.07 7.35 -0.16
CA GLU A 63 -4.84 6.99 1.02
C GLU A 63 -6.33 6.88 0.67
N GLU A 64 -6.88 7.89 -0.02
CA GLU A 64 -8.28 7.89 -0.41
C GLU A 64 -8.63 6.72 -1.35
N THR A 65 -7.77 6.42 -2.33
CA THR A 65 -7.98 5.27 -3.23
C THR A 65 -7.87 3.95 -2.48
N THR A 66 -6.94 3.82 -1.55
CA THR A 66 -6.78 2.63 -0.70
C THR A 66 -8.00 2.41 0.18
N THR A 67 -8.51 3.45 0.84
CA THR A 67 -9.74 3.37 1.66
C THR A 67 -10.93 2.92 0.82
N ARG A 68 -11.10 3.46 -0.39
CA ARG A 68 -12.17 3.03 -1.31
C ARG A 68 -12.01 1.57 -1.74
N GLN A 69 -10.80 1.12 -2.02
CA GLN A 69 -10.53 -0.27 -2.40
C GLN A 69 -10.78 -1.23 -1.24
N ALA A 70 -10.34 -0.88 -0.02
CA ALA A 70 -10.60 -1.64 1.19
C ALA A 70 -12.12 -1.81 1.42
N ALA A 71 -12.88 -0.72 1.33
CA ALA A 71 -14.34 -0.78 1.46
C ALA A 71 -15.00 -1.66 0.38
N ARG A 72 -14.51 -1.62 -0.87
CA ARG A 72 -15.01 -2.49 -1.95
C ARG A 72 -14.69 -3.96 -1.70
N LEU A 73 -13.48 -4.27 -1.23
CA LEU A 73 -13.06 -5.64 -0.89
C LEU A 73 -13.86 -6.19 0.29
N GLU A 74 -14.06 -5.38 1.33
CA GLU A 74 -14.90 -5.74 2.47
C GLU A 74 -16.34 -6.04 2.04
N GLY A 75 -16.95 -5.12 1.27
CA GLY A 75 -18.29 -5.32 0.72
C GLY A 75 -18.41 -6.56 -0.17
N ALA A 76 -17.38 -6.83 -0.99
CA ALA A 76 -17.31 -8.04 -1.79
C ALA A 76 -17.21 -9.31 -0.92
N GLY A 77 -16.43 -9.29 0.17
CA GLY A 77 -16.32 -10.40 1.12
C GLY A 77 -17.65 -10.74 1.79
N VAL A 78 -18.41 -9.72 2.20
CA VAL A 78 -19.77 -9.90 2.74
C VAL A 78 -20.71 -10.49 1.69
N ALA A 79 -20.66 -9.98 0.45
CA ALA A 79 -21.49 -10.49 -0.63
C ALA A 79 -21.17 -11.96 -0.98
N ILE A 80 -19.88 -12.31 -1.04
CA ILE A 80 -19.42 -13.70 -1.28
C ILE A 80 -19.94 -14.63 -0.19
N THR A 81 -19.78 -14.26 1.08
CA THR A 81 -20.26 -15.06 2.21
C THR A 81 -21.77 -15.29 2.13
N TYR A 82 -22.53 -14.22 1.90
CA TYR A 82 -23.99 -14.32 1.72
C TYR A 82 -24.38 -15.26 0.57
N LEU A 83 -23.70 -15.15 -0.58
CA LEU A 83 -23.98 -16.00 -1.74
C LEU A 83 -23.62 -17.47 -1.47
N ILE A 84 -22.52 -17.75 -0.78
CA ILE A 84 -22.13 -19.12 -0.40
C ILE A 84 -23.21 -19.73 0.50
N ASP A 85 -23.66 -19.01 1.53
CA ASP A 85 -24.69 -19.51 2.44
C ASP A 85 -26.03 -19.69 1.72
N ARG A 86 -26.38 -18.79 0.80
CA ARG A 86 -27.57 -18.93 -0.03
C ARG A 86 -27.51 -20.17 -0.91
N VAL A 87 -26.37 -20.44 -1.57
CA VAL A 87 -26.17 -21.63 -2.41
C VAL A 87 -26.23 -22.90 -1.57
N ARG A 88 -25.60 -22.91 -0.39
CA ARG A 88 -25.71 -24.03 0.56
C ARG A 88 -27.15 -24.30 0.96
N GLY A 89 -27.90 -23.26 1.30
CA GLY A 89 -29.32 -23.35 1.64
C GLY A 89 -30.16 -23.93 0.50
N LEU A 90 -29.95 -23.45 -0.73
CA LEU A 90 -30.62 -23.99 -1.92
C LEU A 90 -30.27 -25.46 -2.15
N THR A 91 -29.00 -25.83 -2.03
CA THR A 91 -28.54 -27.22 -2.21
C THR A 91 -29.20 -28.14 -1.18
N THR A 92 -29.27 -27.72 0.08
CA THR A 92 -29.97 -28.46 1.15
C THR A 92 -31.46 -28.60 0.85
N TRP A 93 -32.11 -27.53 0.38
CA TRP A 93 -33.52 -27.58 -0.01
C TRP A 93 -33.79 -28.52 -1.19
N VAL A 94 -32.95 -28.50 -2.23
CA VAL A 94 -33.05 -29.41 -3.38
C VAL A 94 -32.94 -30.87 -2.94
N ARG A 95 -31.96 -31.19 -2.08
CA ARG A 95 -31.83 -32.54 -1.52
C ARG A 95 -33.03 -32.95 -0.68
N ALA A 96 -33.56 -32.03 0.14
CA ALA A 96 -34.75 -32.29 0.94
C ALA A 96 -36.00 -32.55 0.08
N ALA A 97 -36.05 -31.99 -1.13
CA ALA A 97 -37.09 -32.27 -2.13
C ALA A 97 -36.87 -33.60 -2.88
N GLY A 98 -35.85 -34.39 -2.53
CA GLY A 98 -35.51 -35.66 -3.19
C GLY A 98 -34.88 -35.51 -4.57
N LEU A 99 -34.40 -34.30 -4.89
CA LEU A 99 -33.71 -34.00 -6.15
C LEU A 99 -32.20 -33.98 -5.91
N GLU A 100 -31.42 -34.39 -6.92
CA GLU A 100 -29.96 -34.28 -6.87
C GLU A 100 -29.52 -32.90 -7.39
N PRO A 101 -28.75 -32.11 -6.63
CA PRO A 101 -28.21 -30.85 -7.12
C PRO A 101 -27.25 -31.05 -8.30
N PRO A 102 -27.14 -30.07 -9.22
CA PRO A 102 -26.21 -30.16 -10.33
C PRO A 102 -24.76 -30.24 -9.82
N ALA A 103 -23.92 -30.97 -10.55
CA ALA A 103 -22.50 -31.03 -10.26
C ALA A 103 -21.88 -29.63 -10.30
N ALA A 104 -20.96 -29.36 -9.37
CA ALA A 104 -20.27 -28.08 -9.33
C ALA A 104 -19.44 -27.86 -10.60
N ALA A 105 -19.51 -26.66 -11.16
CA ALA A 105 -18.64 -26.25 -12.25
C ALA A 105 -17.17 -26.25 -11.78
N PRO A 106 -16.20 -26.54 -12.68
CA PRO A 106 -14.80 -26.50 -12.32
C PRO A 106 -14.37 -25.10 -11.88
N ILE A 107 -13.42 -25.04 -10.94
CA ILE A 107 -12.89 -23.78 -10.43
C ILE A 107 -12.15 -23.04 -11.56
N PRO A 108 -12.53 -21.77 -11.86
CA PRO A 108 -11.83 -20.95 -12.84
C PRO A 108 -10.36 -20.80 -12.50
N GLU A 109 -9.47 -20.82 -13.51
CA GLU A 109 -8.01 -20.76 -13.30
C GLU A 109 -7.57 -19.56 -12.44
N ARG A 110 -8.16 -18.38 -12.70
CA ARG A 110 -7.88 -17.15 -11.94
C ARG A 110 -8.28 -17.24 -10.47
N ALA A 111 -9.25 -18.09 -10.13
CA ALA A 111 -9.73 -18.24 -8.75
C ALA A 111 -8.88 -19.23 -7.95
N ARG A 112 -8.13 -20.13 -8.59
CA ARG A 112 -7.33 -21.16 -7.88
C ARG A 112 -6.26 -20.54 -6.98
N GLU A 113 -5.60 -19.47 -7.45
CA GLU A 113 -4.57 -18.76 -6.67
C GLU A 113 -5.12 -18.21 -5.34
N PHE A 114 -6.41 -17.91 -5.25
CA PHE A 114 -7.04 -17.37 -4.05
C PHE A 114 -7.70 -18.45 -3.17
N ILE A 115 -7.78 -19.70 -3.63
CA ILE A 115 -8.42 -20.81 -2.91
C ILE A 115 -7.36 -21.73 -2.29
N ASP A 116 -6.25 -21.97 -2.99
CA ASP A 116 -5.25 -22.95 -2.60
C ASP A 116 -4.15 -22.38 -1.66
N ASN A 117 -4.10 -21.06 -1.46
CA ASN A 117 -3.04 -20.37 -0.70
C ASN A 117 -3.43 -20.00 0.75
N ASP A 118 -4.58 -20.45 1.25
CA ASP A 118 -5.09 -20.14 2.61
C ASP A 118 -5.04 -21.35 3.58
N VAL A 119 -4.04 -22.24 3.43
CA VAL A 119 -3.72 -23.31 4.42
C VAL A 119 -2.34 -23.10 5.01
#